data_AF-A0A660TZK7-F1
#
_entry.id   AF-A0A660TZK7-F1
#
_cell.length_a   1.000
_cell.length_b   1.000
_cell.length_c   1.000
_cell.angle_alpha   90.00
_cell.angle_beta   90.00
_cell.angle_gamma   90.00
#
_symmetry.space_group_name_H-M   'P 1'
#
loop_
_entity.id
_entity.type
_entity.pdbx_description
1 polymer ?
#
loop_
_entity_poly.entity_id
_entity_poly.type
_entity_poly.pdbx_seq_one_letter_code
_entity_poly.pdbx_strand_id
1 'polypeptide(L)' 'MHAGGFRCGYGKVRDFLKGKSEKRRLLLDERYERACQDFEGIVVRVANELNPLRIYQWGSLLDRKRFSEISDIDI' A
#
# COMPACT_ATOMS: atom_id res chain seq x y z
N MET A 1 -32.80 17.94 37.42
CA MET A 1 -31.61 17.17 37.86
C MET A 1 -31.74 15.79 37.20
N HIS A 2 -30.86 15.21 36.39
CA HIS A 2 -29.50 15.50 35.92
C HIS A 2 -29.44 15.04 34.45
N ALA A 3 -28.99 15.90 33.54
CA ALA A 3 -28.47 15.48 32.24
C ALA A 3 -26.97 15.19 32.43
N GLY A 4 -26.61 13.91 32.54
CA GLY A 4 -25.23 13.43 32.79
C GLY A 4 -24.61 12.89 31.50
N GLY A 5 -23.44 13.41 31.13
CA GLY A 5 -22.89 13.35 29.78
C GLY A 5 -22.35 11.99 29.31
N PHE A 6 -22.73 11.63 28.08
CA PHE A 6 -22.06 10.64 27.23
C PHE A 6 -21.45 11.30 25.98
N ARG A 7 -20.90 12.52 26.12
CA ARG A 7 -20.33 13.29 25.00
C ARG A 7 -18.80 13.22 24.87
N CYS A 8 -18.10 12.63 25.84
CA CYS A 8 -16.63 12.55 25.84
C CYS A 8 -16.17 11.15 25.44
N GLY A 9 -15.84 10.92 24.17
CA GLY A 9 -15.26 9.66 23.71
C GLY A 9 -15.20 9.52 22.20
N TYR A 10 -16.30 9.79 21.50
CA TYR A 10 -16.39 9.58 20.06
C TYR A 10 -15.46 10.47 19.22
N GLY A 11 -15.28 11.74 19.59
CA GLY A 11 -14.38 12.65 18.88
C GLY A 11 -12.92 12.18 18.92
N LYS A 12 -12.43 11.85 20.12
CA LYS A 12 -11.06 11.36 20.32
C LYS A 12 -10.81 10.02 19.62
N VAL A 13 -11.78 9.10 19.66
CA VAL A 13 -11.69 7.82 18.94
C VAL A 13 -11.67 8.04 17.42
N ARG A 14 -12.52 8.94 16.90
CA ARG A 14 -12.54 9.26 15.46
C ARG A 14 -11.22 9.84 14.97
N ASP A 15 -10.63 10.76 15.73
CA ASP A 15 -9.36 11.39 15.36
C ASP A 15 -8.19 10.41 15.44
N PHE A 16 -8.18 9.51 16.44
CA PHE A 16 -7.22 8.41 16.52
C PHE A 16 -7.31 7.47 15.31
N LEU A 17 -8.53 7.06 14.93
CA LEU A 17 -8.74 6.18 13.77
C LEU A 17 -8.30 6.85 12.47
N LYS A 18 -8.64 8.13 12.27
CA LYS A 18 -8.16 8.90 11.11
C LYS A 18 -6.64 8.97 11.05
N GLY A 19 -5.98 9.29 12.17
CA GLY A 19 -4.52 9.34 12.24
C GLY A 19 -3.87 7.99 11.93
N LYS A 20 -4.48 6.88 12.37
CA LYS A 20 -4.02 5.52 12.05
C LYS A 20 -4.19 5.19 10.56
N SER A 21 -5.32 5.54 9.97
CA SER A 21 -5.59 5.33 8.53
C SER A 21 -4.64 6.14 7.65
N GLU A 22 -4.35 7.38 8.02
CA GLU A 22 -3.44 8.26 7.29
C GLU A 22 -2.00 7.71 7.30
N LYS A 23 -1.49 7.34 8.49
CA LYS A 23 -0.17 6.70 8.62
C LYS A 23 -0.06 5.42 7.80
N ARG A 24 -1.11 4.59 7.84
CA ARG A 24 -1.18 3.35 7.04
C ARG A 24 -1.10 3.66 5.55
N ARG A 25 -1.80 4.69 5.07
CA ARG A 25 -1.76 5.10 3.66
C ARG A 25 -0.35 5.49 3.23
N LEU A 26 0.32 6.36 4.00
CA LEU A 26 1.67 6.81 3.69
C LEU A 26 2.67 5.65 3.64
N LEU A 27 2.61 4.73 4.61
CA LEU A 27 3.47 3.54 4.61
C LEU A 27 3.20 2.62 3.41
N LEU A 28 1.94 2.52 2.97
CA LEU A 28 1.59 1.76 1.77
C LEU A 28 2.06 2.47 0.50
N ASP A 29 2.01 3.80 0.44
CA ASP A 29 2.53 4.57 -0.69
C ASP A 29 4.04 4.36 -0.84
N GLU A 30 4.79 4.48 0.25
CA GLU A 30 6.24 4.20 0.25
C GLU A 30 6.56 2.76 -0.17
N ARG A 31 5.77 1.78 0.29
CA ARG A 31 5.95 0.37 -0.09
C ARG A 31 5.64 0.14 -1.56
N TYR A 32 4.61 0.79 -2.08
CA TYR A 32 4.24 0.70 -3.50
C TYR A 32 5.37 1.24 -4.38
N GLU A 33 5.91 2.42 -4.04
CA GLU A 33 7.03 3.01 -4.77
C GLU A 33 8.25 2.09 -4.78
N ARG A 34 8.61 1.49 -3.63
CA ARG A 34 9.69 0.50 -3.55
C ARG A 34 9.39 -0.74 -4.38
N ALA A 35 8.17 -1.27 -4.34
CA ALA A 35 7.80 -2.44 -5.13
C ALA A 35 7.89 -2.16 -6.64
N CYS A 36 7.57 -0.94 -7.10
CA CYS A 36 7.79 -0.54 -8.49
C CYS A 36 9.28 -0.53 -8.85
N GLN A 37 10.13 0.05 -7.99
CA GLN A 37 11.58 0.07 -8.20
C GLN A 37 12.19 -1.33 -8.21
N ASP A 38 11.75 -2.19 -7.29
CA ASP A 38 12.19 -3.59 -7.22
C ASP A 38 11.76 -4.35 -8.48
N PHE A 39 10.52 -4.15 -8.96
CA PHE A 39 10.05 -4.74 -10.22
C PHE A 39 10.92 -4.31 -11.40
N GLU A 40 11.21 -3.02 -11.55
CA GLU A 40 12.11 -2.52 -12.61
C GLU A 40 13.49 -3.20 -12.55
N GLY A 41 14.05 -3.32 -11.33
CA GLY A 41 15.33 -4.01 -11.12
C GLY A 41 15.29 -5.49 -11.50
N ILE A 42 14.20 -6.19 -11.17
CA ILE A 42 13.99 -7.60 -11.54
C ILE A 42 13.88 -7.73 -13.06
N VAL A 43 13.08 -6.88 -13.72
CA VAL A 43 12.91 -6.87 -15.18
C VAL A 43 14.26 -6.69 -15.87
N VAL A 44 15.07 -5.72 -15.42
CA VAL A 44 16.40 -5.47 -16.00
C VAL A 44 17.30 -6.69 -15.87
N ARG A 45 17.35 -7.34 -14.70
CA ARG A 45 18.15 -8.56 -14.51
C ARG A 45 17.66 -9.69 -15.39
N VAL A 46 16.36 -9.97 -15.38
CA VAL A 46 15.75 -11.03 -16.21
C VAL A 46 16.01 -10.79 -17.70
N ALA A 47 15.85 -9.55 -18.17
CA ALA A 47 16.12 -9.18 -19.56
C ALA A 47 17.58 -9.44 -19.95
N ASN A 48 18.52 -9.06 -19.09
CA ASN A 48 19.95 -9.20 -19.36
C ASN A 48 20.47 -10.63 -19.22
N GLU A 49 19.99 -11.38 -18.24
CA GLU A 49 20.52 -12.71 -17.90
C GLU A 49 19.82 -13.84 -18.67
N LEU A 50 18.53 -13.69 -18.97
CA LEU A 50 17.70 -14.76 -19.54
C LEU A 50 17.22 -14.46 -20.97
N ASN A 51 17.33 -13.21 -21.43
CA ASN A 51 16.90 -12.74 -22.75
C ASN A 51 15.53 -13.30 -23.20
N PRO A 52 14.47 -13.14 -22.38
CA PRO A 52 13.15 -13.65 -22.73
C PRO A 52 12.57 -12.89 -23.93
N LEU A 53 11.71 -13.55 -24.70
CA LEU A 53 11.01 -12.89 -25.81
C LEU A 53 10.09 -11.76 -25.31
N ARG A 54 9.45 -11.94 -24.15
CA ARG A 54 8.52 -11.00 -23.50
C ARG A 54 8.52 -11.19 -21.99
N ILE A 55 8.18 -10.13 -21.28
CA ILE A 55 7.93 -10.10 -19.84
C ILE A 55 6.55 -9.49 -19.64
N TYR A 56 5.70 -10.12 -18.82
CA TYR A 56 4.32 -9.69 -18.62
C TYR A 56 4.08 -9.41 -17.14
N GLN A 57 3.56 -8.23 -16.82
CA GLN A 57 3.17 -7.90 -15.45
C GLN A 57 1.66 -8.02 -15.30
N TRP A 58 1.21 -8.55 -14.17
CA TRP A 58 -0.20 -8.52 -13.76
C TRP A 58 -0.32 -8.18 -12.26
N GLY A 59 -1.52 -8.34 -11.72
CA GLY A 59 -1.74 -8.24 -10.28
C GLY A 59 -1.82 -6.81 -9.75
N SER A 60 -1.56 -6.69 -8.45
CA SER A 60 -1.90 -5.50 -7.66
C SER A 60 -0.95 -4.31 -7.86
N LEU A 61 0.25 -4.56 -8.40
CA LEU A 61 1.25 -3.52 -8.66
C LEU A 61 0.87 -2.62 -9.87
N LEU A 62 -0.04 -3.06 -10.73
CA LEU A 62 -0.52 -2.29 -11.89
C LEU A 62 -1.45 -1.11 -11.52
N ASP A 63 -2.11 -1.19 -10.36
CA ASP A 63 -3.02 -0.15 -9.89
C ASP A 63 -2.83 0.04 -8.40
N ARG A 64 -2.28 1.22 -8.03
CA ARG A 64 -2.06 1.61 -6.64
C ARG A 64 -3.26 1.36 -5.74
N LYS A 65 -4.51 1.50 -6.23
CA LYS A 65 -5.72 1.25 -5.42
C LYS A 65 -5.92 -0.20 -5.01
N ARG A 66 -5.32 -1.14 -5.74
CA ARG A 66 -5.35 -2.59 -5.47
C ARG A 66 -4.18 -3.05 -4.60
N PHE A 67 -3.14 -2.23 -4.47
CA PHE A 67 -1.96 -2.55 -3.67
C PHE A 67 -2.24 -2.44 -2.17
N SER A 68 -1.79 -3.46 -1.42
CA SER A 68 -2.01 -3.63 0.01
C SER A 68 -0.76 -4.17 0.70
N GLU A 69 -0.82 -4.38 2.01
CA GLU A 69 0.32 -4.85 2.80
C GLU A 69 0.77 -6.28 2.46
N ILE A 70 -0.12 -7.06 1.86
CA ILE A 70 0.10 -8.46 1.48
C ILE A 70 0.38 -8.60 -0.02
N SER A 71 0.45 -7.49 -0.75
CA SER A 71 0.74 -7.50 -2.17
C SER A 71 2.16 -7.99 -2.42
N ASP A 72 2.29 -8.86 -3.41
CA ASP A 72 3.51 -9.34 -4.01
C ASP A 72 3.75 -8.66 -5.38
N ILE A 73 4.84 -9.09 -6.04
CA ILE A 73 5.22 -8.65 -7.39
C ILE A 73 5.00 -9.83 -8.34
N ASP A 74 4.05 -9.70 -9.26
CA ASP A 74 3.75 -10.66 -10.32
C ASP A 74 4.48 -10.27 -11.63
N ILE A 75 5.21 -11.20 -12.24
CA ILE A 75 6.03 -11.01 -13.45
C ILE A 75 6.16 -12.30 -14.29
#